data_AF-D5SLN3-F1
#
_entry.id   AF-D5SLN3-F1
#
_cell.length_a   1.000
_cell.length_b   1.000
_cell.length_c   1.000
_cell.angle_alpha   90.00
_cell.angle_beta   90.00
_cell.angle_gamma   90.00
#
_symmetry.space_group_name_H-M   'P 1'
#
loop_
_entity.id
_entity.type
_entity.pdbx_description
1 polymer ?
#
loop_
_entity_poly.entity_id
_entity_poly.type
_entity_poly.pdbx_seq_one_letter_code
_entity_poly.pdbx_strand_id
1 'polypeptide(L)'
;MRAKKEQPEKSAGVRRAPGPSPRLGTRAPLAGGPLPPQAIGALQRAIGNAAVVRMIEQQRDGTGPDERSVQRSVSVQREPETTLRWAEDSGREEGKSSDEGNSSEEEEFFDHSDIEANVTLSDSESDSDSEDDPWICSTSGNVAVGRHAQGKDLYAVESVVADANAELQASGAAVRLRPADGEVPGELSLRGLRKWRPVIVAGGQEHGDEDMLRVDQCIEVARVVTGKSLNRVLLAPEEGGTERVEHEQKPDDVLGLTSYPRLVTQPGMTPGDLARRLPNDSGYLLFSWRDADIDIDIEEEHDGEVMPALRAARDDLGEADMPLDHARALLGAMRSRQLETYPALQQLLVDRLEESGLFGEEPSDATKERIEAVAQKVTGLAKSRHLPYDRPDQERDARLGINEAADARVGEALAIYSTRGRSRPEQEADQESGARPPWAYHFAGVVLKDGKDVVTLENYNRRGKPGANRKWYFALYGPERTFHEAHRQTVTGALTLAMR
;
A
#
# COMPACT_ATOMS: atom_id res chain seq x y z
N MET A 1 -76.86 15.79 7.66
CA MET A 1 -75.75 15.18 8.40
C MET A 1 -74.43 15.61 7.75
N ARG A 2 -73.73 16.58 8.37
CA ARG A 2 -72.41 17.07 7.94
C ARG A 2 -71.53 17.10 9.18
N ALA A 3 -70.51 16.26 9.21
CA ALA A 3 -69.56 16.15 10.31
C ALA A 3 -68.59 17.35 10.30
N LYS A 4 -68.47 18.03 11.45
CA LYS A 4 -67.49 19.08 11.70
C LYS A 4 -66.16 18.44 12.07
N LYS A 5 -65.08 18.91 11.44
CA LYS A 5 -63.68 18.64 11.80
C LYS A 5 -63.33 19.44 13.06
N GLU A 6 -62.84 18.76 14.09
CA GLU A 6 -62.15 19.37 15.24
C GLU A 6 -60.67 19.52 14.92
N GLN A 7 -60.11 20.68 15.28
CA GLN A 7 -58.67 20.98 15.29
C GLN A 7 -58.11 20.67 16.68
N PRO A 8 -56.87 20.18 16.82
CA PRO A 8 -56.26 20.00 18.14
C PRO A 8 -55.67 21.30 18.69
N GLU A 9 -55.80 21.41 20.01
CA GLU A 9 -55.43 22.54 20.85
C GLU A 9 -53.91 22.77 20.95
N LYS A 10 -53.53 24.05 21.05
CA LYS A 10 -52.18 24.53 21.34
C LYS A 10 -51.84 24.26 22.81
N SER A 11 -50.83 23.43 23.06
CA SER A 11 -50.23 23.22 24.38
C SER A 11 -49.35 24.40 24.79
N ALA A 12 -49.51 24.77 26.07
CA ALA A 12 -48.90 25.90 26.74
C ALA A 12 -47.39 25.71 27.01
N GLY A 13 -46.68 26.83 27.04
CA GLY A 13 -45.22 26.92 27.08
C GLY A 13 -44.55 26.40 28.35
N VAL A 14 -43.41 25.73 28.13
CA VAL A 14 -42.45 25.35 29.16
C VAL A 14 -41.57 26.57 29.49
N ARG A 15 -41.60 27.00 30.75
CA ARG A 15 -40.70 28.02 31.31
C ARG A 15 -39.26 27.49 31.36
N ARG A 16 -38.34 28.17 30.67
CA ARG A 16 -36.89 28.00 30.81
C ARG A 16 -36.43 28.42 32.21
N ALA A 17 -35.64 27.58 32.87
CA ALA A 17 -34.86 27.91 34.05
C ALA A 17 -33.75 28.94 33.71
N PRO A 18 -33.32 29.79 34.66
CA PRO A 18 -32.26 30.77 34.43
C PRO A 18 -30.89 30.07 34.35
N GLY A 19 -30.14 30.34 33.29
CA GLY A 19 -28.77 29.89 33.13
C GLY A 19 -27.80 30.62 34.08
N PRO A 20 -26.66 30.00 34.43
CA PRO A 20 -25.67 30.60 35.30
C PRO A 20 -24.95 31.77 34.61
N SER A 21 -24.73 32.85 35.37
CA SER A 21 -24.01 34.05 34.94
C SER A 21 -22.51 33.77 34.68
N PRO A 22 -21.88 34.53 33.77
CA PRO A 22 -20.48 34.34 33.41
C PRO A 22 -19.54 34.85 34.52
N ARG A 23 -18.62 34.00 34.98
CA ARG A 23 -17.54 34.41 35.88
C ARG A 23 -16.46 35.13 35.06
N LEU A 24 -16.27 36.40 35.40
CA LEU A 24 -15.13 37.24 35.01
C LEU A 24 -13.86 36.79 35.76
N GLY A 25 -12.81 36.49 34.98
CA GLY A 25 -11.45 36.99 35.19
C GLY A 25 -10.60 36.39 36.30
N THR A 26 -9.88 35.31 35.98
CA THR A 26 -8.54 35.06 36.57
C THR A 26 -7.48 35.57 35.60
N ARG A 27 -6.82 36.65 36.00
CA ARG A 27 -5.71 37.30 35.31
C ARG A 27 -4.47 36.42 35.49
N ALA A 28 -4.02 35.76 34.43
CA ALA A 28 -2.77 35.01 34.44
C ALA A 28 -1.56 35.98 34.48
N PRO A 29 -0.46 35.61 35.16
CA PRO A 29 0.74 36.44 35.21
C PRO A 29 1.43 36.46 33.84
N LEU A 30 1.75 37.67 33.36
CA LEU A 30 2.59 37.89 32.18
C LEU A 30 4.02 37.43 32.51
N ALA A 31 4.37 36.23 32.07
CA ALA A 31 5.75 35.76 32.05
C ALA A 31 6.46 36.39 30.83
N GLY A 32 7.13 37.52 31.05
CA GLY A 32 8.00 38.18 30.07
C GLY A 32 9.36 37.49 29.93
N GLY A 33 9.36 36.21 29.55
CA GLY A 33 10.58 35.48 29.18
C GLY A 33 10.79 35.51 27.65
N PRO A 34 12.05 35.46 27.16
CA PRO A 34 12.33 35.27 25.74
C PRO A 34 11.70 33.96 25.26
N LEU A 35 11.02 34.01 24.11
CA LEU A 35 10.39 32.83 23.53
C LEU A 35 11.46 31.75 23.26
N PRO A 36 11.22 30.48 23.60
CA PRO A 36 12.13 29.41 23.25
C PRO A 36 12.26 29.33 21.71
N PRO A 37 13.44 28.98 21.16
CA PRO A 37 13.68 28.93 19.71
C PRO A 37 12.63 28.13 18.94
N GLN A 38 12.09 27.08 19.55
CA GLN A 38 11.02 26.25 19.01
C GLN A 38 9.69 27.01 18.81
N ALA A 39 9.37 27.96 19.69
CA ALA A 39 8.19 28.81 19.57
C ALA A 39 8.36 29.89 18.49
N ILE A 40 9.61 30.32 18.22
CA ILE A 40 9.91 31.24 17.11
C ILE A 40 9.67 30.54 15.77
N GLY A 41 10.10 29.29 15.62
CA GLY A 41 9.85 28.50 14.41
C GLY A 41 8.36 28.22 14.17
N ALA A 42 7.59 27.92 15.22
CA ALA A 42 6.14 27.76 15.11
C ALA A 42 5.43 29.07 14.71
N LEU A 43 5.89 30.21 15.23
CA LEU A 43 5.35 31.53 14.89
C LEU A 43 5.71 31.94 13.45
N GLN A 44 6.94 31.68 13.00
CA GLN A 44 7.36 31.95 11.63
C GLN A 44 6.57 31.12 10.61
N ARG A 45 6.30 29.84 10.91
CA ARG A 45 5.43 28.99 10.08
C ARG A 45 3.98 29.49 10.04
N ALA A 46 3.42 29.91 11.17
CA ALA A 46 2.08 30.47 11.22
C ALA A 46 1.96 31.78 10.40
N ILE A 47 2.99 32.64 10.45
CA ILE A 47 3.05 33.87 9.65
C ILE A 47 3.22 33.57 8.16
N GLY A 48 4.06 32.58 7.80
CA GLY A 48 4.24 32.12 6.43
C GLY A 48 2.94 31.57 5.81
N ASN A 49 2.25 30.69 6.54
CA ASN A 49 0.97 30.12 6.08
C ASN A 49 -0.11 31.20 5.90
N ALA A 50 -0.18 32.19 6.81
CA ALA A 50 -1.10 33.31 6.67
C ALA A 50 -0.78 34.23 5.47
N ALA A 51 0.51 34.39 5.12
CA ALA A 51 0.93 35.15 3.95
C ALA A 51 0.57 34.43 2.64
N VAL A 52 0.76 33.11 2.57
CA VAL A 52 0.37 32.28 1.41
C VAL A 52 -1.14 32.30 1.19
N VAL A 53 -1.94 32.16 2.25
CA VAL A 53 -3.42 32.26 2.16
C VAL A 53 -3.85 33.62 1.60
N ARG A 54 -3.24 34.73 2.07
CA ARG A 54 -3.52 36.06 1.54
C ARG A 54 -3.11 36.23 0.07
N MET A 55 -2.03 35.59 -0.36
CA MET A 55 -1.56 35.63 -1.75
C MET A 55 -2.53 34.88 -2.67
N ILE A 56 -3.05 33.74 -2.22
CA ILE A 56 -4.05 32.93 -2.93
C ILE A 56 -5.39 33.68 -3.02
N GLU A 57 -5.80 34.36 -1.94
CA GLU A 57 -7.01 35.21 -1.93
C GLU A 57 -6.86 36.42 -2.86
N GLN A 58 -5.68 37.06 -2.90
CA GLN A 58 -5.40 38.15 -3.85
C GLN A 58 -5.38 37.70 -5.31
N GLN A 59 -4.98 36.46 -5.61
CA GLN A 59 -5.06 35.91 -6.96
C GLN A 59 -6.49 35.55 -7.39
N ARG A 60 -7.37 35.23 -6.44
CA ARG A 60 -8.78 34.90 -6.73
C ARG A 60 -9.65 36.12 -7.04
N ASP A 61 -9.32 37.29 -6.51
CA ASP A 61 -10.13 38.51 -6.70
C ASP A 61 -9.67 39.41 -7.87
N GLY A 62 -8.65 38.99 -8.63
CA GLY A 62 -8.12 39.70 -9.79
C GLY A 62 -9.02 39.60 -11.03
N THR A 63 -9.90 40.58 -11.22
CA THR A 63 -10.77 40.72 -12.40
C THR A 63 -10.06 41.42 -13.57
N GLY A 64 -9.85 40.66 -14.67
CA GLY A 64 -9.81 41.11 -16.08
C GLY A 64 -8.43 41.33 -16.75
N PRO A 65 -8.33 41.52 -18.09
CA PRO A 65 -9.24 41.12 -19.19
C PRO A 65 -8.54 40.41 -20.39
N ASP A 66 -9.37 39.79 -21.23
CA ASP A 66 -9.29 39.55 -22.69
C ASP A 66 -8.09 38.89 -23.42
N GLU A 67 -8.51 37.87 -24.20
CA GLU A 67 -8.13 37.51 -25.58
C GLU A 67 -6.65 37.43 -25.98
N ARG A 68 -6.22 36.21 -26.37
CA ARG A 68 -5.62 35.98 -27.69
C ARG A 68 -5.60 34.50 -28.09
N SER A 69 -6.25 34.25 -29.22
CA SER A 69 -6.21 33.03 -30.03
C SER A 69 -4.80 32.68 -30.53
N VAL A 70 -4.39 31.42 -30.41
CA VAL A 70 -3.20 30.88 -31.08
C VAL A 70 -3.63 29.95 -32.22
N GLN A 71 -3.15 30.30 -33.42
CA GLN A 71 -3.38 29.62 -34.69
C GLN A 71 -2.57 28.32 -34.79
N ARG A 72 -3.20 27.32 -35.42
CA ARG A 72 -2.56 26.11 -35.98
C ARG A 72 -1.69 26.48 -37.18
N SER A 73 -0.48 25.92 -37.23
CA SER A 73 0.33 25.83 -38.45
C SER A 73 0.52 24.38 -38.87
N VAL A 74 0.16 24.15 -40.13
CA VAL A 74 0.31 22.95 -40.94
C VAL A 74 1.63 23.06 -41.72
N SER A 75 2.39 21.97 -41.79
CA SER A 75 3.32 21.65 -42.89
C SER A 75 3.92 20.26 -42.66
N VAL A 76 4.36 19.45 -43.62
CA VAL A 76 4.18 19.20 -45.06
C VAL A 76 5.01 17.91 -45.30
N GLN A 77 4.53 17.00 -46.14
CA GLN A 77 5.25 15.77 -46.52
C GLN A 77 6.53 16.04 -47.32
N ARG A 78 7.58 15.22 -47.13
CA ARG A 78 8.49 14.80 -48.20
C ARG A 78 9.40 13.63 -47.78
N GLU A 79 9.24 12.49 -48.43
CA GLU A 79 10.35 11.59 -48.79
C GLU A 79 10.78 11.87 -50.25
N PRO A 80 11.99 11.46 -50.68
CA PRO A 80 12.14 10.10 -51.23
C PRO A 80 13.48 9.39 -50.94
N GLU A 81 13.43 8.07 -51.17
CA GLU A 81 14.49 7.07 -51.23
C GLU A 81 15.77 7.47 -51.98
N THR A 82 16.92 6.94 -51.55
CA THR A 82 17.89 6.33 -52.50
C THR A 82 18.86 5.34 -51.83
N THR A 83 19.01 4.21 -52.50
CA THR A 83 19.92 3.08 -52.33
C THR A 83 21.39 3.44 -52.58
N LEU A 84 22.33 2.82 -51.83
CA LEU A 84 23.65 2.43 -52.36
C LEU A 84 24.40 1.44 -51.46
N ARG A 85 24.74 0.30 -52.08
CA ARG A 85 25.68 -0.76 -51.67
C ARG A 85 27.14 -0.31 -51.80
N TRP A 86 28.00 -0.71 -50.86
CA TRP A 86 29.42 -1.14 -50.99
C TRP A 86 29.68 -2.03 -49.75
N ALA A 87 29.87 -3.35 -49.82
CA ALA A 87 30.99 -4.16 -50.32
C ALA A 87 32.31 -3.99 -49.53
N GLU A 88 32.64 -5.08 -48.81
CA GLU A 88 33.96 -5.72 -48.66
C GLU A 88 34.98 -5.23 -47.60
N ASP A 89 35.29 -6.20 -46.73
CA ASP A 89 36.64 -6.73 -46.45
C ASP A 89 37.48 -6.09 -45.32
N SER A 90 37.67 -6.85 -44.23
CA SER A 90 38.98 -7.40 -43.84
C SER A 90 38.90 -8.02 -42.44
N GLY A 91 39.27 -9.30 -42.34
CA GLY A 91 39.34 -10.03 -41.08
C GLY A 91 40.56 -9.67 -40.24
N ARG A 92 40.53 -10.05 -38.95
CA ARG A 92 41.76 -10.31 -38.20
C ARG A 92 41.54 -11.10 -36.90
N GLU A 93 42.22 -12.24 -36.90
CA GLU A 93 42.93 -12.95 -35.81
C GLU A 93 42.18 -13.45 -34.56
N GLU A 94 42.24 -14.79 -34.48
CA GLU A 94 42.17 -15.63 -33.30
C GLU A 94 43.13 -15.17 -32.19
N GLY A 95 42.59 -14.97 -31.00
CA GLY A 95 43.34 -14.85 -29.76
C GLY A 95 42.74 -15.79 -28.71
N LYS A 96 43.26 -17.03 -28.66
CA LYS A 96 43.05 -17.96 -27.55
C LYS A 96 43.78 -17.41 -26.32
N SER A 97 43.04 -16.97 -25.30
CA SER A 97 43.54 -16.91 -23.93
C SER A 97 42.70 -17.84 -23.06
N SER A 98 43.40 -18.77 -22.42
CA SER A 98 42.93 -19.69 -21.40
C SER A 98 42.33 -18.92 -20.22
N ASP A 99 41.02 -19.05 -20.05
CA ASP A 99 40.30 -18.61 -18.87
C ASP A 99 40.49 -19.65 -17.76
N GLU A 100 41.15 -19.24 -16.69
CA GLU A 100 41.25 -19.98 -15.45
C GLU A 100 39.92 -19.91 -14.70
N GLY A 101 39.50 -21.04 -14.16
CA GLY A 101 38.21 -21.23 -13.54
C GLY A 101 37.92 -20.22 -12.44
N ASN A 102 36.90 -19.41 -12.69
CA ASN A 102 36.08 -18.85 -11.63
C ASN A 102 34.71 -19.53 -11.74
N SER A 103 34.53 -20.60 -10.96
CA SER A 103 33.25 -21.25 -10.71
C SER A 103 32.35 -20.22 -10.01
N SER A 104 31.68 -19.38 -10.79
CA SER A 104 30.50 -18.68 -10.32
C SER A 104 29.50 -19.76 -9.94
N GLU A 105 29.25 -19.89 -8.64
CA GLU A 105 27.99 -20.40 -8.12
C GLU A 105 26.91 -19.48 -8.71
N GLU A 106 26.50 -19.78 -9.95
CA GLU A 106 25.25 -19.33 -10.51
C GLU A 106 24.18 -19.99 -9.64
N GLU A 107 23.82 -19.31 -8.54
CA GLU A 107 22.58 -19.57 -7.84
C GLU A 107 21.48 -19.52 -8.90
N GLU A 108 20.96 -20.70 -9.25
CA GLU A 108 19.81 -20.91 -10.11
C GLU A 108 18.67 -20.02 -9.60
N PHE A 109 18.56 -18.87 -10.26
CA PHE A 109 17.57 -17.86 -9.99
C PHE A 109 16.22 -18.44 -10.41
N PHE A 110 15.33 -18.59 -9.42
CA PHE A 110 13.98 -19.15 -9.52
C PHE A 110 13.33 -18.91 -10.89
N ASP A 111 13.01 -20.01 -11.58
CA ASP A 111 12.00 -19.99 -12.63
C ASP A 111 10.69 -19.47 -12.00
N HIS A 112 9.98 -18.57 -12.68
CA HIS A 112 8.69 -18.05 -12.20
C HIS A 112 7.63 -19.15 -12.02
N SER A 113 7.92 -20.36 -12.51
CA SER A 113 7.14 -21.58 -12.27
C SER A 113 7.32 -22.18 -10.85
N ASP A 114 8.38 -21.82 -10.10
CA ASP A 114 8.72 -22.46 -8.81
C ASP A 114 8.28 -21.69 -7.57
N ILE A 115 7.85 -20.42 -7.72
CA ILE A 115 7.14 -19.68 -6.66
C ILE A 115 5.73 -20.29 -6.45
N GLU A 116 5.33 -21.22 -7.33
CA GLU A 116 4.02 -21.82 -7.38
C GLU A 116 3.86 -23.25 -6.81
N ALA A 117 4.73 -23.70 -5.90
CA ALA A 117 4.57 -24.99 -5.21
C ALA A 117 3.94 -24.91 -3.80
N ASN A 118 2.97 -25.78 -3.57
CA ASN A 118 2.44 -26.33 -2.31
C ASN A 118 2.12 -25.40 -1.12
N VAL A 119 0.82 -25.08 -0.93
CA VAL A 119 0.22 -24.40 0.24
C VAL A 119 -0.84 -25.25 0.95
N THR A 120 -0.68 -25.47 2.25
CA THR A 120 -1.74 -25.85 3.17
C THR A 120 -1.76 -24.74 4.19
N LEU A 121 -2.87 -23.99 4.24
CA LEU A 121 -3.20 -23.21 5.42
C LEU A 121 -3.01 -24.15 6.61
N SER A 122 -2.05 -23.80 7.46
CA SER A 122 -1.89 -24.41 8.76
C SER A 122 -3.28 -24.37 9.39
N ASP A 123 -3.85 -25.54 9.65
CA ASP A 123 -4.99 -25.67 10.55
C ASP A 123 -4.44 -25.33 11.96
N SER A 124 -3.93 -24.11 12.16
CA SER A 124 -3.50 -23.59 13.46
C SER A 124 -4.77 -23.26 14.23
N GLU A 125 -5.44 -24.34 14.61
CA GLU A 125 -6.57 -24.48 15.51
C GLU A 125 -6.11 -24.16 16.94
N SER A 126 -5.56 -22.95 17.12
CA SER A 126 -5.13 -22.41 18.41
C SER A 126 -6.08 -21.30 18.90
N ASP A 127 -7.30 -21.26 18.40
CA ASP A 127 -8.39 -20.51 19.02
C ASP A 127 -9.11 -21.44 20.00
N SER A 128 -8.69 -21.34 21.27
CA SER A 128 -9.24 -22.08 22.40
C SER A 128 -10.76 -21.87 22.58
N ASP A 129 -11.47 -22.99 22.60
CA ASP A 129 -12.50 -23.35 23.59
C ASP A 129 -13.81 -22.56 23.66
N SER A 130 -14.47 -22.41 22.52
CA SER A 130 -15.90 -22.73 22.49
C SER A 130 -16.20 -23.55 21.24
N GLU A 131 -16.08 -24.88 21.34
CA GLU A 131 -16.46 -25.82 20.29
C GLU A 131 -17.94 -25.71 19.86
N ASP A 132 -18.73 -24.86 20.54
CA ASP A 132 -20.17 -24.84 20.44
C ASP A 132 -20.77 -23.86 19.43
N ASP A 133 -20.05 -22.81 18.97
CA ASP A 133 -20.62 -21.87 17.98
C ASP A 133 -20.04 -22.09 16.57
N PRO A 134 -20.81 -22.72 15.65
CA PRO A 134 -20.36 -22.95 14.28
C PRO A 134 -20.28 -21.65 13.46
N TRP A 135 -20.63 -20.50 14.02
CA TRP A 135 -20.67 -19.21 13.36
C TRP A 135 -19.64 -18.21 13.92
N ILE A 136 -19.24 -17.27 13.07
CA ILE A 136 -18.57 -16.04 13.45
C ILE A 136 -19.54 -14.91 13.11
N CYS A 137 -19.97 -14.14 14.11
CA CYS A 137 -20.92 -13.05 13.95
C CYS A 137 -20.21 -11.70 13.92
N SER A 138 -20.79 -10.73 13.19
CA SER A 138 -20.36 -9.33 13.30
C SER A 138 -20.68 -8.76 14.68
N THR A 139 -20.01 -7.67 15.04
CA THR A 139 -20.17 -6.95 16.31
C THR A 139 -21.62 -6.54 16.55
N SER A 140 -22.32 -6.10 15.50
CA SER A 140 -23.73 -5.71 15.60
C SER A 140 -24.68 -6.91 15.60
N GLY A 141 -24.18 -8.06 15.16
CA GLY A 141 -24.92 -9.29 15.00
C GLY A 141 -25.82 -9.36 13.76
N ASN A 142 -25.70 -8.40 12.83
CA ASN A 142 -26.48 -8.39 11.59
C ASN A 142 -25.88 -9.27 10.47
N VAL A 143 -24.71 -9.85 10.69
CA VAL A 143 -23.99 -10.73 9.76
C VAL A 143 -23.43 -11.92 10.52
N ALA A 144 -23.41 -13.09 9.87
CA ALA A 144 -22.71 -14.27 10.33
C ALA A 144 -22.10 -15.04 9.14
N VAL A 145 -20.92 -15.59 9.34
CA VAL A 145 -20.26 -16.51 8.40
C VAL A 145 -19.98 -17.84 9.10
N GLY A 146 -19.92 -18.94 8.34
CA GLY A 146 -19.50 -20.24 8.88
C GLY A 146 -18.07 -20.16 9.42
N ARG A 147 -17.83 -20.68 10.63
CA ARG A 147 -16.49 -20.67 11.27
C ARG A 147 -15.49 -21.55 10.54
N HIS A 148 -15.94 -22.65 9.95
CA HIS A 148 -15.07 -23.52 9.18
C HIS A 148 -14.55 -22.78 7.95
N ALA A 149 -13.22 -22.76 7.78
CA ALA A 149 -12.46 -22.05 6.73
C ALA A 149 -12.77 -22.47 5.27
N GLN A 150 -13.88 -23.17 5.04
CA GLN A 150 -14.40 -23.63 3.75
C GLN A 150 -15.89 -23.35 3.59
N GLY A 151 -16.52 -22.69 4.56
CA GLY A 151 -17.93 -22.36 4.53
C GLY A 151 -18.24 -21.37 3.42
N LYS A 152 -19.13 -21.74 2.51
CA LYS A 152 -19.78 -20.82 1.56
C LYS A 152 -20.98 -20.10 2.17
N ASP A 153 -21.21 -20.31 3.46
CA ASP A 153 -22.39 -19.84 4.15
C ASP A 153 -22.18 -18.41 4.66
N LEU A 154 -22.90 -17.48 4.05
CA LEU A 154 -23.07 -16.11 4.51
C LEU A 154 -24.53 -15.92 4.93
N TYR A 155 -24.73 -15.42 6.14
CA TYR A 155 -26.02 -15.01 6.64
C TYR A 155 -25.99 -13.52 6.98
N ALA A 156 -26.99 -12.77 6.56
CA ALA A 156 -27.07 -11.34 6.82
C ALA A 156 -28.52 -10.86 6.83
N VAL A 157 -28.80 -9.77 7.53
CA VAL A 157 -30.08 -9.07 7.40
C VAL A 157 -30.21 -8.43 6.02
N GLU A 158 -31.44 -8.34 5.52
CA GLU A 158 -31.72 -7.88 4.16
C GLU A 158 -31.24 -6.44 3.89
N SER A 159 -31.34 -5.54 4.87
CA SER A 159 -30.90 -4.15 4.70
C SER A 159 -29.39 -4.03 4.48
N VAL A 160 -28.57 -4.78 5.24
CA VAL A 160 -27.10 -4.76 5.10
C VAL A 160 -26.68 -5.27 3.71
N VAL A 161 -27.37 -6.29 3.19
CA VAL A 161 -27.09 -6.81 1.83
C VAL A 161 -27.57 -5.86 0.74
N ALA A 162 -28.68 -5.15 0.96
CA ALA A 162 -29.15 -4.14 0.02
C ALA A 162 -28.13 -3.00 -0.11
N ASP A 163 -27.60 -2.51 1.01
CA ASP A 163 -26.56 -1.47 1.04
C ASP A 163 -25.26 -1.96 0.36
N ALA A 164 -24.80 -3.16 0.71
CA ALA A 164 -23.63 -3.77 0.08
C ALA A 164 -23.79 -3.94 -1.45
N ASN A 165 -24.94 -4.41 -1.91
CA ASN A 165 -25.21 -4.53 -3.35
C ASN A 165 -25.25 -3.17 -4.07
N ALA A 166 -25.73 -2.12 -3.39
CA ALA A 166 -25.70 -0.76 -3.93
C ALA A 166 -24.25 -0.26 -4.08
N GLU A 167 -23.38 -0.52 -3.10
CA GLU A 167 -21.95 -0.17 -3.15
C GLU A 167 -21.18 -0.98 -4.21
N LEU A 168 -21.42 -2.30 -4.28
CA LEU A 168 -20.87 -3.15 -5.36
C LEU A 168 -21.29 -2.62 -6.73
N GLN A 169 -22.56 -2.23 -6.88
CA GLN A 169 -23.02 -1.64 -8.14
C GLN A 169 -22.37 -0.29 -8.45
N ALA A 170 -22.27 0.61 -7.47
CA ALA A 170 -21.67 1.93 -7.64
C ALA A 170 -20.17 1.84 -7.96
N SER A 171 -19.47 0.84 -7.42
CA SER A 171 -18.03 0.62 -7.65
C SER A 171 -17.70 -0.07 -8.97
N GLY A 172 -18.71 -0.58 -9.69
CA GLY A 172 -18.52 -1.35 -10.93
C GLY A 172 -18.13 -2.81 -10.70
N ALA A 173 -18.24 -3.31 -9.46
CA ALA A 173 -17.99 -4.70 -9.13
C ALA A 173 -18.85 -5.64 -9.98
N ALA A 174 -18.28 -6.78 -10.40
CA ALA A 174 -19.04 -7.81 -11.10
C ALA A 174 -19.86 -8.68 -10.13
N VAL A 175 -19.50 -8.74 -8.84
CA VAL A 175 -20.19 -9.60 -7.86
C VAL A 175 -21.44 -8.92 -7.29
N ARG A 176 -22.50 -9.70 -7.07
CA ARG A 176 -23.68 -9.34 -6.27
C ARG A 176 -24.01 -10.43 -5.28
N LEU A 177 -24.68 -10.06 -4.20
CA LEU A 177 -25.26 -11.01 -3.25
C LEU A 177 -26.73 -11.25 -3.58
N ARG A 178 -27.12 -12.52 -3.66
CA ARG A 178 -28.50 -12.97 -3.93
C ARG A 178 -28.99 -13.88 -2.80
N PRO A 179 -30.30 -13.90 -2.53
CA PRO A 179 -30.88 -14.90 -1.65
C PRO A 179 -30.46 -16.29 -2.10
N ALA A 180 -30.01 -17.11 -1.16
CA ALA A 180 -29.67 -18.49 -1.39
C ALA A 180 -30.74 -19.39 -0.79
N ASP A 181 -31.06 -20.48 -1.49
CA ASP A 181 -31.84 -21.55 -0.89
C ASP A 181 -31.03 -22.24 0.22
N GLY A 182 -31.72 -22.73 1.24
CA GLY A 182 -31.12 -23.47 2.34
C GLY A 182 -31.78 -23.18 3.67
N GLU A 183 -31.59 -24.10 4.62
CA GLU A 183 -32.03 -23.90 5.99
C GLU A 183 -31.19 -22.78 6.63
N VAL A 184 -31.89 -21.83 7.25
CA VAL A 184 -31.25 -20.84 8.13
C VAL A 184 -31.32 -21.42 9.54
N PRO A 185 -30.17 -21.62 10.22
CA PRO A 185 -30.15 -22.08 11.60
C PRO A 185 -31.10 -21.28 12.49
N GLY A 186 -31.80 -21.95 13.40
CA GLY A 186 -32.86 -21.33 14.21
C GLY A 186 -32.37 -20.07 14.95
N GLU A 187 -31.17 -20.11 15.53
CA GLU A 187 -30.56 -18.95 16.20
C GLU A 187 -30.29 -17.75 15.29
N LEU A 188 -29.89 -17.97 14.03
CA LEU A 188 -29.66 -16.93 13.04
C LEU A 188 -30.99 -16.39 12.48
N SER A 189 -31.97 -17.28 12.31
CA SER A 189 -33.33 -16.94 11.87
C SER A 189 -34.05 -16.06 12.90
N LEU A 190 -33.90 -16.34 14.20
CA LEU A 190 -34.43 -15.51 15.29
C LEU A 190 -33.86 -14.08 15.28
N ARG A 191 -32.67 -13.90 14.71
CA ARG A 191 -32.02 -12.58 14.51
C ARG A 191 -32.43 -11.91 13.20
N GLY A 192 -33.30 -12.52 12.41
CA GLY A 192 -33.75 -12.01 11.12
C GLY A 192 -32.74 -12.19 9.99
N LEU A 193 -31.71 -13.02 10.18
CA LEU A 193 -30.72 -13.30 9.14
C LEU A 193 -31.30 -14.20 8.06
N ARG A 194 -30.88 -13.98 6.82
CA ARG A 194 -31.17 -14.85 5.67
C ARG A 194 -29.88 -15.36 5.06
N LYS A 195 -29.94 -16.47 4.35
CA LYS A 195 -28.78 -17.03 3.63
C LYS A 195 -28.56 -16.30 2.31
N TRP A 196 -27.31 -15.98 2.02
CA TRP A 196 -26.90 -15.26 0.82
C TRP A 196 -25.79 -16.02 0.09
N ARG A 197 -25.77 -15.87 -1.23
CA ARG A 197 -24.70 -16.39 -2.09
C ARG A 197 -24.21 -15.30 -3.03
N PRO A 198 -22.94 -15.34 -3.44
CA PRO A 198 -22.43 -14.43 -4.45
C PRO A 198 -22.84 -14.93 -5.85
N VAL A 199 -23.09 -14.01 -6.76
CA VAL A 199 -23.30 -14.25 -8.20
C VAL A 199 -22.47 -13.24 -9.00
N ILE A 200 -21.98 -13.64 -10.18
CA ILE A 200 -21.33 -12.71 -11.11
C ILE A 200 -22.39 -12.11 -12.04
N VAL A 201 -22.38 -10.80 -12.19
CA VAL A 201 -23.18 -10.04 -13.14
C VAL A 201 -22.25 -9.54 -14.24
N ALA A 202 -22.21 -10.27 -15.36
CA ALA A 202 -21.41 -9.92 -16.53
C ALA A 202 -22.32 -9.76 -17.75
N GLY A 203 -22.21 -8.65 -18.47
CA GLY A 203 -23.05 -8.38 -19.65
C GLY A 203 -24.57 -8.37 -19.36
N GLY A 204 -24.97 -8.10 -18.11
CA GLY A 204 -26.36 -8.15 -17.67
C GLY A 204 -26.90 -9.56 -17.42
N GLN A 205 -26.06 -10.60 -17.52
CA GLN A 205 -26.41 -11.97 -17.17
C GLN A 205 -25.84 -12.34 -15.80
N GLU A 206 -26.62 -13.07 -15.01
CA GLU A 206 -26.17 -13.61 -13.73
C GLU A 206 -25.61 -15.02 -13.94
N HIS A 207 -24.37 -15.22 -13.50
CA HIS A 207 -23.71 -16.51 -13.45
C HIS A 207 -23.63 -16.99 -12.00
N GLY A 208 -23.87 -18.29 -11.80
CA GLY A 208 -23.81 -18.93 -10.49
C GLY A 208 -22.41 -18.91 -9.90
N ASP A 209 -22.30 -19.36 -8.65
CA ASP A 209 -21.05 -19.36 -7.89
C ASP A 209 -20.01 -20.39 -8.35
N GLU A 210 -20.41 -21.33 -9.21
CA GLU A 210 -19.52 -22.33 -9.83
C GLU A 210 -18.58 -21.70 -10.87
N ASP A 211 -19.03 -20.62 -11.54
CA ASP A 211 -18.27 -19.92 -12.57
C ASP A 211 -17.32 -18.86 -11.99
N MET A 212 -17.53 -18.44 -10.73
CA MET A 212 -16.70 -17.42 -10.08
C MET A 212 -15.22 -17.79 -10.01
N LEU A 213 -14.90 -19.09 -9.92
CA LEU A 213 -13.59 -19.53 -9.47
C LEU A 213 -12.93 -20.59 -10.35
N ARG A 214 -12.86 -20.37 -11.64
CA ARG A 214 -11.77 -21.00 -12.41
C ARG A 214 -10.47 -20.23 -12.26
N VAL A 215 -10.26 -19.61 -11.10
CA VAL A 215 -9.14 -18.70 -10.86
C VAL A 215 -8.15 -19.35 -9.92
N ASP A 216 -6.92 -19.48 -10.38
CA ASP A 216 -5.87 -20.21 -9.70
C ASP A 216 -5.17 -19.38 -8.60
N GLN A 217 -5.52 -18.09 -8.48
CA GLN A 217 -4.87 -17.14 -7.58
C GLN A 217 -5.90 -16.29 -6.81
N CYS A 218 -5.57 -15.92 -5.57
CA CYS A 218 -6.42 -15.09 -4.71
C CYS A 218 -6.63 -13.67 -5.27
N ILE A 219 -5.63 -13.12 -5.98
CA ILE A 219 -5.74 -11.82 -6.63
C ILE A 219 -6.85 -11.80 -7.69
N GLU A 220 -7.03 -12.89 -8.44
CA GLU A 220 -8.07 -12.98 -9.46
C GLU A 220 -9.48 -12.99 -8.87
N VAL A 221 -9.68 -13.62 -7.70
CA VAL A 221 -10.96 -13.51 -6.96
C VAL A 221 -11.23 -12.07 -6.59
N ALA A 222 -10.24 -11.39 -6.02
CA ALA A 222 -10.37 -9.99 -5.66
C ALA A 222 -10.61 -9.10 -6.90
N ARG A 223 -9.97 -9.37 -8.05
CA ARG A 223 -10.23 -8.67 -9.32
C ARG A 223 -11.67 -8.88 -9.80
N VAL A 224 -12.18 -10.10 -9.74
CA VAL A 224 -13.57 -10.43 -10.08
C VAL A 224 -14.55 -9.71 -9.15
N VAL A 225 -14.28 -9.72 -7.83
CA VAL A 225 -15.10 -9.04 -6.84
C VAL A 225 -15.13 -7.54 -7.09
N THR A 226 -13.97 -6.92 -7.27
CA THR A 226 -13.87 -5.46 -7.39
C THR A 226 -14.19 -4.94 -8.78
N GLY A 227 -14.08 -5.79 -9.82
CA GLY A 227 -14.17 -5.40 -11.23
C GLY A 227 -12.96 -4.57 -11.71
N LYS A 228 -11.83 -4.62 -10.99
CA LYS A 228 -10.69 -3.70 -11.16
C LYS A 228 -9.36 -4.46 -11.23
N SER A 229 -8.30 -3.77 -11.64
CA SER A 229 -6.93 -4.30 -11.76
C SER A 229 -6.23 -4.55 -10.43
N LEU A 230 -6.73 -3.94 -9.34
CA LEU A 230 -6.10 -3.95 -8.01
C LEU A 230 -4.69 -3.37 -8.00
N ASN A 231 -4.43 -2.38 -8.85
CA ASN A 231 -3.13 -1.71 -8.94
C ASN A 231 -3.11 -0.37 -8.19
N ARG A 232 -4.10 -0.07 -7.34
CA ARG A 232 -4.08 1.15 -6.53
C ARG A 232 -4.16 0.82 -5.05
N VAL A 233 -3.19 1.31 -4.28
CA VAL A 233 -3.20 1.28 -2.83
C VAL A 233 -4.00 2.45 -2.32
N LEU A 234 -4.80 2.21 -1.27
CA LEU A 234 -5.63 3.19 -0.61
C LEU A 234 -5.10 3.40 0.80
N LEU A 235 -4.43 4.51 1.02
CA LEU A 235 -3.97 4.92 2.35
C LEU A 235 -5.05 5.73 3.05
N ALA A 236 -4.90 5.94 4.36
CA ALA A 236 -5.78 6.82 5.11
C ALA A 236 -5.79 8.25 4.51
N PRO A 237 -6.86 9.03 4.77
CA PRO A 237 -6.88 10.45 4.40
C PRO A 237 -5.76 11.24 5.08
N GLU A 238 -5.35 12.34 4.44
CA GLU A 238 -4.53 13.36 5.10
C GLU A 238 -5.23 13.95 6.32
N GLU A 239 -4.46 14.49 7.27
CA GLU A 239 -5.00 15.06 8.50
C GLU A 239 -6.03 16.16 8.21
N GLY A 240 -7.28 15.97 8.64
CA GLY A 240 -8.41 16.88 8.38
C GLY A 240 -9.15 16.63 7.05
N GLY A 241 -8.71 15.68 6.23
CA GLY A 241 -9.36 15.24 5.01
C GLY A 241 -10.32 14.06 5.21
N THR A 242 -11.14 13.79 4.19
CA THR A 242 -12.01 12.59 4.13
C THR A 242 -11.70 11.68 2.95
N GLU A 243 -10.94 12.20 1.98
CA GLU A 243 -10.53 11.47 0.78
C GLU A 243 -9.26 10.68 1.06
N ARG A 244 -9.27 9.39 0.73
CA ARG A 244 -8.10 8.52 0.88
C ARG A 244 -7.06 8.86 -0.16
N VAL A 245 -5.79 8.77 0.22
CA VAL A 245 -4.69 8.95 -0.72
C VAL A 245 -4.55 7.68 -1.56
N GLU A 246 -4.62 7.82 -2.88
CA GLU A 246 -4.41 6.72 -3.83
C GLU A 246 -2.97 6.75 -4.37
N HIS A 247 -2.36 5.58 -4.51
CA HIS A 247 -1.05 5.40 -5.14
C HIS A 247 -1.05 4.18 -6.06
N GLU A 248 -0.41 4.26 -7.22
CA GLU A 248 -0.33 3.14 -8.15
C GLU A 248 0.73 2.14 -7.68
N GLN A 249 0.32 0.91 -7.37
CA GLN A 249 1.20 -0.18 -7.00
C GLN A 249 0.92 -1.36 -7.92
N LYS A 250 1.92 -1.80 -8.67
CA LYS A 250 1.82 -3.05 -9.42
C LYS A 250 1.78 -4.23 -8.44
N PRO A 251 0.76 -5.11 -8.48
CA PRO A 251 0.65 -6.24 -7.55
C PRO A 251 1.82 -7.24 -7.61
N ASP A 252 2.49 -7.30 -8.76
CA ASP A 252 3.66 -8.12 -9.06
C ASP A 252 4.98 -7.42 -8.79
N ASP A 253 4.96 -6.12 -8.46
CA ASP A 253 6.16 -5.37 -8.07
C ASP A 253 6.53 -5.63 -6.60
N VAL A 254 7.13 -6.80 -6.40
CA VAL A 254 7.68 -7.22 -5.10
C VAL A 254 8.72 -6.21 -4.59
N LEU A 255 9.44 -5.52 -5.49
CA LEU A 255 10.50 -4.59 -5.12
C LEU A 255 9.93 -3.28 -4.54
N GLY A 256 8.93 -2.68 -5.18
CA GLY A 256 8.22 -1.52 -4.61
C GLY A 256 7.60 -1.83 -3.26
N LEU A 257 7.01 -3.01 -3.10
CA LEU A 257 6.44 -3.47 -1.83
C LEU A 257 7.46 -3.62 -0.70
N THR A 258 8.72 -3.95 -1.01
CA THR A 258 9.79 -4.02 0.00
C THR A 258 10.24 -2.64 0.49
N SER A 259 9.85 -1.56 -0.19
CA SER A 259 10.16 -0.19 0.25
C SER A 259 9.23 0.32 1.36
N TYR A 260 8.02 -0.23 1.46
CA TYR A 260 7.03 0.19 2.46
C TYR A 260 7.55 0.16 3.89
N PRO A 261 8.10 -0.96 4.44
CA PRO A 261 8.56 -1.01 5.83
C PRO A 261 9.51 0.12 6.19
N ARG A 262 10.36 0.54 5.26
CA ARG A 262 11.30 1.62 5.53
C ARG A 262 10.61 2.98 5.53
N LEU A 263 9.80 3.26 4.52
CA LEU A 263 9.13 4.56 4.43
C LEU A 263 8.16 4.76 5.59
N VAL A 264 7.36 3.75 5.92
CA VAL A 264 6.39 3.87 7.02
C VAL A 264 7.09 4.06 8.37
N THR A 265 8.29 3.52 8.59
CA THR A 265 9.00 3.68 9.87
C THR A 265 9.61 5.07 10.08
N GLN A 266 9.61 5.95 9.07
CA GLN A 266 10.08 7.33 9.23
C GLN A 266 9.13 8.14 10.15
N PRO A 267 9.66 8.84 11.18
CA PRO A 267 8.86 9.71 12.02
C PRO A 267 8.13 10.78 11.22
N GLY A 268 6.85 11.03 11.54
CA GLY A 268 6.07 12.08 10.89
C GLY A 268 5.51 11.72 9.50
N MET A 269 5.78 10.52 8.98
CA MET A 269 5.26 10.06 7.68
C MET A 269 3.73 10.22 7.60
N THR A 270 3.26 10.96 6.59
CA THR A 270 1.83 11.11 6.23
C THR A 270 1.45 10.14 5.09
N PRO A 271 0.15 9.90 4.86
CA PRO A 271 -0.30 9.14 3.71
C PRO A 271 0.19 9.68 2.35
N GLY A 272 0.16 11.00 2.15
CA GLY A 272 0.62 11.65 0.94
C GLY A 272 2.13 11.61 0.77
N ASP A 273 2.90 11.78 1.86
CA ASP A 273 4.35 11.57 1.82
C ASP A 273 4.69 10.13 1.42
N LEU A 274 4.00 9.15 2.01
CA LEU A 274 4.19 7.74 1.69
C LEU A 274 3.86 7.46 0.22
N ALA A 275 2.71 7.94 -0.27
CA ALA A 275 2.29 7.78 -1.66
C ALA A 275 3.22 8.45 -2.68
N ARG A 276 3.87 9.57 -2.33
CA ARG A 276 4.87 10.21 -3.21
C ARG A 276 6.19 9.46 -3.23
N ARG A 277 6.61 8.94 -2.06
CA ARG A 277 7.94 8.34 -1.87
C ARG A 277 8.00 6.85 -2.24
N LEU A 278 6.84 6.21 -2.31
CA LEU A 278 6.76 4.88 -2.89
C LEU A 278 7.09 4.98 -4.38
N PRO A 279 8.00 4.14 -4.88
CA PRO A 279 8.37 4.18 -6.28
C PRO A 279 7.13 3.90 -7.13
N ASN A 280 6.62 4.93 -7.79
CA ASN A 280 6.11 4.75 -9.14
C ASN A 280 7.32 4.40 -10.02
N ASP A 281 7.16 3.98 -11.26
CA ASP A 281 8.31 3.66 -12.16
C ASP A 281 9.30 4.86 -12.39
N SER A 282 9.16 5.97 -11.65
CA SER A 282 10.00 7.16 -11.62
C SER A 282 11.22 7.00 -10.71
N GLY A 283 12.39 7.44 -11.19
CA GLY A 283 13.61 7.47 -10.39
C GLY A 283 13.54 8.53 -9.28
N TYR A 284 14.04 8.20 -8.08
CA TYR A 284 14.16 9.13 -6.95
C TYR A 284 15.54 9.01 -6.30
N LEU A 285 16.10 10.12 -5.84
CA LEU A 285 17.18 10.08 -4.85
C LEU A 285 16.58 10.48 -3.51
N LEU A 286 16.28 9.47 -2.68
CA LEU A 286 15.59 9.62 -1.40
C LEU A 286 16.35 8.92 -0.27
N PHE A 287 17.16 9.71 0.44
CA PHE A 287 17.91 9.29 1.61
C PHE A 287 18.33 10.51 2.45
N SER A 288 18.47 10.31 3.75
CA SER A 288 18.99 11.27 4.71
C SER A 288 20.48 11.02 4.94
N TRP A 289 21.23 12.09 5.17
CA TRP A 289 22.60 12.02 5.67
C TRP A 289 22.78 13.09 6.75
N ARG A 290 23.04 12.64 7.99
CA ARG A 290 23.03 13.49 9.19
C ARG A 290 21.70 14.25 9.32
N ASP A 291 21.74 15.58 9.30
CA ASP A 291 20.58 16.47 9.44
C ASP A 291 20.01 16.92 8.09
N ALA A 292 20.53 16.40 6.96
CA ALA A 292 20.07 16.74 5.62
C ALA A 292 19.27 15.60 5.00
N ASP A 293 18.12 15.93 4.43
CA ASP A 293 17.30 15.02 3.64
C ASP A 293 17.54 15.30 2.15
N ILE A 294 18.00 14.29 1.43
CA ILE A 294 18.07 14.29 -0.03
C ILE A 294 16.75 13.70 -0.52
N ASP A 295 15.94 14.52 -1.18
CA ASP A 295 14.63 14.18 -1.72
C ASP A 295 14.50 14.84 -3.10
N ILE A 296 14.96 14.13 -4.13
CA ILE A 296 14.99 14.63 -5.51
C ILE A 296 14.17 13.70 -6.39
N ASP A 297 13.11 14.25 -6.98
CA ASP A 297 12.30 13.59 -7.99
C ASP A 297 13.01 13.70 -9.36
N ILE A 298 13.53 12.59 -9.88
CA ILE A 298 14.28 12.60 -11.14
C ILE A 298 13.34 12.92 -12.32
N GLU A 299 12.08 12.49 -12.26
CA GLU A 299 11.12 12.73 -13.33
C GLU A 299 10.56 14.15 -13.28
N GLU A 300 10.10 14.60 -12.11
CA GLU A 300 9.45 15.91 -11.98
C GLU A 300 10.43 17.09 -12.01
N GLU A 301 11.56 16.98 -11.32
CA GLU A 301 12.51 18.10 -11.19
C GLU A 301 13.57 18.12 -12.30
N HIS A 302 13.78 16.97 -12.95
CA HIS A 302 14.88 16.77 -13.89
C HIS A 302 14.48 16.09 -15.20
N ASP A 303 13.20 16.05 -15.55
CA ASP A 303 12.67 15.52 -16.82
C ASP A 303 13.14 14.07 -17.11
N GLY A 304 13.32 13.25 -16.07
CA GLY A 304 13.81 11.88 -16.15
C GLY A 304 15.33 11.75 -16.34
N GLU A 305 16.06 12.87 -16.36
CA GLU A 305 17.52 12.85 -16.52
C GLU A 305 18.24 12.59 -15.19
N VAL A 306 18.75 11.37 -15.03
CA VAL A 306 19.50 10.94 -13.82
C VAL A 306 20.75 11.80 -13.56
N MET A 307 21.45 12.28 -14.59
CA MET A 307 22.72 13.00 -14.41
C MET A 307 22.56 14.43 -13.82
N PRO A 308 21.61 15.25 -14.27
CA PRO A 308 21.15 16.43 -13.54
C PRO A 308 20.75 16.13 -12.09
N ALA A 309 19.94 15.10 -11.84
CA ALA A 309 19.51 14.75 -10.48
C ALA A 309 20.69 14.39 -9.57
N LEU A 310 21.63 13.56 -10.03
CA LEU A 310 22.86 13.25 -9.28
C LEU A 310 23.74 14.48 -9.04
N ARG A 311 23.67 15.52 -9.89
CA ARG A 311 24.37 16.77 -9.65
C ARG A 311 23.69 17.59 -8.55
N ALA A 312 22.36 17.68 -8.57
CA ALA A 312 21.60 18.33 -7.51
C ALA A 312 21.85 17.64 -6.16
N ALA A 313 21.72 16.30 -6.10
CA ALA A 313 21.97 15.52 -4.88
C ALA A 313 23.39 15.72 -4.33
N ARG A 314 24.38 15.82 -5.23
CA ARG A 314 25.77 16.08 -4.85
C ARG A 314 25.92 17.46 -4.23
N ASP A 315 25.24 18.46 -4.78
CA ASP A 315 25.31 19.83 -4.32
C ASP A 315 24.64 19.94 -2.93
N ASP A 316 23.47 19.34 -2.73
CA ASP A 316 22.78 19.24 -1.43
C ASP A 316 23.64 18.52 -0.36
N LEU A 317 24.28 17.41 -0.72
CA LEU A 317 25.21 16.71 0.17
C LEU A 317 26.42 17.57 0.53
N GLY A 318 26.91 18.37 -0.43
CA GLY A 318 27.99 19.33 -0.18
C GLY A 318 27.58 20.44 0.79
N GLU A 319 26.35 20.95 0.68
CA GLU A 319 25.78 21.94 1.61
C GLU A 319 25.61 21.37 3.02
N ALA A 320 25.39 20.06 3.15
CA ALA A 320 25.33 19.35 4.42
C ALA A 320 26.72 19.03 5.04
N ASP A 321 27.81 19.54 4.45
CA ASP A 321 29.21 19.28 4.81
C ASP A 321 29.76 17.89 4.42
N MET A 322 29.19 17.21 3.41
CA MET A 322 29.80 15.98 2.89
C MET A 322 31.01 16.34 2.01
N PRO A 323 32.19 15.73 2.20
CA PRO A 323 33.30 15.91 1.27
C PRO A 323 32.86 15.57 -0.17
N LEU A 324 33.12 16.48 -1.12
CA LEU A 324 32.61 16.38 -2.48
C LEU A 324 32.99 15.06 -3.19
N ASP A 325 34.16 14.52 -2.88
CA ASP A 325 34.62 13.25 -3.44
C ASP A 325 33.92 12.03 -2.81
N HIS A 326 33.49 12.11 -1.55
CA HIS A 326 32.60 11.11 -0.94
C HIS A 326 31.20 11.17 -1.56
N ALA A 327 30.64 12.36 -1.75
CA ALA A 327 29.34 12.52 -2.41
C ALA A 327 29.37 11.94 -3.83
N ARG A 328 30.43 12.24 -4.61
CA ARG A 328 30.64 11.65 -5.95
C ARG A 328 30.78 10.13 -5.92
N ALA A 329 31.52 9.58 -4.95
CA ALA A 329 31.70 8.14 -4.83
C ALA A 329 30.38 7.44 -4.45
N LEU A 330 29.64 7.98 -3.49
CA LEU A 330 28.33 7.48 -3.06
C LEU A 330 27.32 7.47 -4.23
N LEU A 331 27.12 8.62 -4.85
CA LEU A 331 26.17 8.77 -5.96
C LEU A 331 26.60 7.99 -7.20
N GLY A 332 27.91 7.88 -7.44
CA GLY A 332 28.47 7.01 -8.48
C GLY A 332 28.15 5.53 -8.24
N ALA A 333 28.28 5.07 -6.98
CA ALA A 333 27.96 3.70 -6.60
C ALA A 333 26.45 3.43 -6.62
N MET A 334 25.61 4.40 -6.25
CA MET A 334 24.16 4.28 -6.41
C MET A 334 23.80 4.08 -7.88
N ARG A 335 24.29 4.95 -8.76
CA ARG A 335 24.04 4.86 -10.21
C ARG A 335 24.58 3.56 -10.83
N SER A 336 25.81 3.17 -10.50
CA SER A 336 26.43 1.95 -11.07
C SER A 336 25.64 0.69 -10.73
N ARG A 337 24.88 0.73 -9.64
CA ARG A 337 24.03 -0.35 -9.14
C ARG A 337 22.54 -0.11 -9.37
N GLN A 338 22.17 0.94 -10.11
CA GLN A 338 20.79 1.33 -10.38
C GLN A 338 19.96 1.53 -9.10
N LEU A 339 20.58 2.04 -8.02
CA LEU A 339 19.90 2.25 -6.75
C LEU A 339 18.93 3.43 -6.78
N GLU A 340 18.96 4.29 -7.81
CA GLU A 340 18.04 5.42 -8.01
C GLU A 340 16.56 5.02 -8.09
N THR A 341 16.23 3.75 -8.30
CA THR A 341 14.85 3.24 -8.25
C THR A 341 14.51 2.54 -6.93
N TYR A 342 15.45 2.53 -5.98
CA TYR A 342 15.31 1.85 -4.70
C TYR A 342 15.65 2.76 -3.53
N PRO A 343 14.77 3.71 -3.17
CA PRO A 343 14.93 4.56 -2.00
C PRO A 343 15.40 3.76 -0.79
N ALA A 344 14.75 2.62 -0.52
CA ALA A 344 15.03 1.68 0.57
C ALA A 344 16.48 1.15 0.64
N LEU A 345 17.15 1.02 -0.50
CA LEU A 345 18.55 0.63 -0.57
C LEU A 345 19.49 1.83 -0.46
N GLN A 346 19.07 3.02 -0.90
CA GLN A 346 19.88 4.23 -0.84
C GLN A 346 20.24 4.61 0.60
N GLN A 347 19.26 4.78 1.51
CA GLN A 347 19.59 5.00 2.94
C GLN A 347 20.36 3.83 3.52
N LEU A 348 20.00 2.57 3.20
CA LEU A 348 20.71 1.45 3.79
C LEU A 348 22.19 1.50 3.40
N LEU A 349 22.51 1.89 2.16
CA LEU A 349 23.88 2.17 1.75
C LEU A 349 24.49 3.29 2.59
N VAL A 350 23.81 4.43 2.74
CA VAL A 350 24.30 5.57 3.53
C VAL A 350 24.56 5.18 4.98
N ASP A 351 23.61 4.53 5.65
CA ASP A 351 23.70 4.06 7.03
C ASP A 351 24.88 3.11 7.19
N ARG A 352 25.06 2.14 6.29
CA ARG A 352 26.18 1.18 6.35
C ARG A 352 27.53 1.86 6.16
N LEU A 353 27.60 2.84 5.28
CA LEU A 353 28.82 3.63 5.07
C LEU A 353 29.13 4.48 6.30
N GLU A 354 28.13 5.09 6.92
CA GLU A 354 28.27 5.85 8.16
C GLU A 354 28.68 4.96 9.35
N GLU A 355 27.99 3.83 9.56
CA GLU A 355 28.34 2.82 10.57
C GLU A 355 29.78 2.33 10.43
N SER A 356 30.27 2.21 9.19
CA SER A 356 31.64 1.79 8.92
C SER A 356 32.69 2.88 9.13
N GLY A 357 32.27 4.13 9.39
CA GLY A 357 33.14 5.29 9.53
C GLY A 357 33.76 5.79 8.22
N LEU A 358 33.36 5.26 7.07
CA LEU A 358 33.96 5.55 5.76
C LEU A 358 33.92 7.04 5.41
N PHE A 359 32.83 7.73 5.76
CA PHE A 359 32.71 9.16 5.48
C PHE A 359 33.62 10.06 6.34
N GLY A 360 34.24 9.52 7.40
CA GLY A 360 35.23 10.20 8.22
C GLY A 360 36.67 10.02 7.74
N GLU A 361 36.91 9.16 6.76
CA GLU A 361 38.24 8.93 6.18
C GLU A 361 38.60 10.00 5.12
N GLU A 362 39.87 10.11 4.74
CA GLU A 362 40.25 10.97 3.62
C GLU A 362 39.77 10.34 2.30
N PRO A 363 39.15 11.11 1.38
CA PRO A 363 38.72 10.57 0.09
C PRO A 363 39.91 10.01 -0.71
N SER A 364 39.85 8.73 -1.06
CA SER A 364 40.89 8.03 -1.81
C SER A 364 40.27 6.97 -2.75
N ASP A 365 41.07 6.42 -3.66
CA ASP A 365 40.62 5.30 -4.50
C ASP A 365 40.23 4.07 -3.67
N ALA A 366 40.95 3.79 -2.58
CA ALA A 366 40.61 2.72 -1.65
C ALA A 366 39.26 2.97 -0.94
N THR A 367 38.99 4.22 -0.56
CA THR A 367 37.70 4.64 0.02
C THR A 367 36.57 4.42 -0.98
N LYS A 368 36.79 4.80 -2.25
CA LYS A 368 35.82 4.59 -3.34
C LYS A 368 35.55 3.10 -3.61
N GLU A 369 36.58 2.27 -3.66
CA GLU A 369 36.43 0.81 -3.82
C GLU A 369 35.64 0.19 -2.66
N ARG A 370 35.86 0.65 -1.43
CA ARG A 370 35.08 0.20 -0.26
C ARG A 370 33.63 0.65 -0.34
N ILE A 371 33.35 1.87 -0.78
CA ILE A 371 31.98 2.35 -1.01
C ILE A 371 31.28 1.45 -2.05
N GLU A 372 31.93 1.18 -3.18
CA GLU A 372 31.43 0.25 -4.21
C GLU A 372 31.19 -1.16 -3.67
N ALA A 373 32.08 -1.67 -2.82
CA ALA A 373 31.91 -2.98 -2.18
C ALA A 373 30.71 -3.03 -1.23
N VAL A 374 30.46 -1.96 -0.47
CA VAL A 374 29.26 -1.86 0.39
C VAL A 374 28.01 -1.71 -0.48
N ALA A 375 28.04 -0.89 -1.52
CA ALA A 375 26.94 -0.77 -2.48
C ALA A 375 26.61 -2.12 -3.11
N GLN A 376 27.61 -2.88 -3.55
CA GLN A 376 27.39 -4.23 -4.08
C GLN A 376 26.73 -5.16 -3.07
N LYS A 377 27.15 -5.11 -1.78
CA LYS A 377 26.49 -5.88 -0.72
C LYS A 377 25.05 -5.44 -0.52
N VAL A 378 24.78 -4.14 -0.51
CA VAL A 378 23.44 -3.57 -0.35
C VAL A 378 22.54 -3.89 -1.54
N THR A 379 23.02 -3.78 -2.77
CA THR A 379 22.30 -4.28 -3.96
C THR A 379 22.07 -5.79 -3.87
N GLY A 380 23.02 -6.53 -3.30
CA GLY A 380 22.82 -7.93 -2.90
C GLY A 380 21.69 -8.10 -1.87
N LEU A 381 21.44 -7.12 -1.00
CA LEU A 381 20.29 -7.12 -0.08
C LEU A 381 18.97 -6.77 -0.75
N ALA A 382 18.96 -6.02 -1.85
CA ALA A 382 17.80 -5.94 -2.74
C ALA A 382 17.35 -7.34 -3.16
N LYS A 383 18.35 -8.19 -3.43
CA LYS A 383 18.16 -9.60 -3.76
C LYS A 383 17.88 -10.45 -2.51
N SER A 384 18.45 -10.11 -1.36
CA SER A 384 18.32 -10.87 -0.11
C SER A 384 17.14 -10.46 0.79
N ARG A 385 16.35 -9.46 0.36
CA ARG A 385 15.12 -8.94 0.99
C ARG A 385 15.30 -8.44 2.45
N HIS A 386 14.97 -7.16 2.66
CA HIS A 386 15.34 -6.34 3.82
C HIS A 386 14.80 -6.74 5.18
N LEU A 387 15.31 -6.05 6.22
CA LEU A 387 14.94 -6.27 7.61
C LEU A 387 13.42 -6.21 7.80
N PRO A 388 12.90 -7.00 8.74
CA PRO A 388 11.47 -7.18 8.88
C PRO A 388 10.77 -5.90 9.32
N TYR A 389 9.50 -5.76 8.92
CA TYR A 389 8.52 -4.95 9.62
C TYR A 389 8.21 -5.54 11.02
N ASP A 390 9.20 -5.60 11.91
CA ASP A 390 9.10 -6.33 13.19
C ASP A 390 8.59 -5.46 14.35
N ARG A 391 8.31 -4.18 14.12
CA ARG A 391 7.76 -3.28 15.14
C ARG A 391 6.52 -2.55 14.59
N PRO A 392 5.35 -3.21 14.64
CA PRO A 392 4.08 -2.51 14.43
C PRO A 392 3.99 -1.34 15.43
N ASP A 393 3.56 -0.19 14.93
CA ASP A 393 3.29 1.03 15.69
C ASP A 393 1.83 1.37 15.40
N GLN A 394 0.96 1.08 16.35
CA GLN A 394 -0.48 1.20 16.16
C GLN A 394 -0.92 2.63 15.82
N GLU A 395 -0.24 3.64 16.36
CA GLU A 395 -0.60 5.04 16.10
C GLU A 395 -0.22 5.45 14.68
N ARG A 396 1.00 5.10 14.26
CA ARG A 396 1.41 5.26 12.87
C ARG A 396 0.51 4.48 11.92
N ASP A 397 0.27 3.21 12.20
CA ASP A 397 -0.45 2.32 11.29
C ASP A 397 -1.89 2.78 11.13
N ALA A 398 -2.52 3.26 12.22
CA ALA A 398 -3.82 3.93 12.18
C ALA A 398 -3.79 5.22 11.36
N ARG A 399 -2.76 6.05 11.50
CA ARG A 399 -2.59 7.29 10.72
C ARG A 399 -2.43 7.01 9.22
N LEU A 400 -1.75 5.92 8.86
CA LEU A 400 -1.48 5.56 7.46
C LEU A 400 -2.57 4.67 6.83
N GLY A 401 -3.40 4.02 7.64
CA GLY A 401 -4.41 3.08 7.17
C GLY A 401 -3.80 1.77 6.67
N ILE A 402 -2.82 1.22 7.40
CA ILE A 402 -2.12 -0.03 7.06
C ILE A 402 -2.29 -1.07 8.18
N ASN A 403 -1.94 -2.33 7.90
CA ASN A 403 -2.00 -3.45 8.85
C ASN A 403 -3.39 -3.63 9.46
N GLU A 404 -3.49 -3.63 10.79
CA GLU A 404 -4.75 -3.75 11.53
C GLU A 404 -5.72 -2.58 11.25
N ALA A 405 -5.21 -1.45 10.77
CA ALA A 405 -5.98 -0.26 10.42
C ALA A 405 -6.30 -0.14 8.92
N ALA A 406 -5.93 -1.12 8.09
CA ALA A 406 -6.31 -1.14 6.68
C ALA A 406 -7.84 -1.22 6.53
N ASP A 407 -8.46 -0.19 5.94
CA ASP A 407 -9.91 -0.05 5.82
C ASP A 407 -10.37 -0.07 4.35
N ALA A 408 -10.66 -1.28 3.86
CA ALA A 408 -11.27 -1.47 2.56
C ALA A 408 -12.80 -1.30 2.63
N ARG A 409 -13.38 -0.69 1.58
CA ARG A 409 -14.84 -0.53 1.39
C ARG A 409 -15.40 -1.67 0.56
N VAL A 410 -16.73 -1.77 0.46
CA VAL A 410 -17.37 -2.75 -0.41
C VAL A 410 -16.99 -2.47 -1.88
N GLY A 411 -16.55 -3.50 -2.61
CA GLY A 411 -16.03 -3.36 -3.98
C GLY A 411 -14.55 -2.96 -4.06
N GLU A 412 -13.83 -3.03 -2.94
CA GLU A 412 -12.37 -2.92 -2.84
C GLU A 412 -11.80 -4.25 -2.33
N ALA A 413 -10.48 -4.31 -2.12
CA ALA A 413 -9.82 -5.50 -1.61
C ALA A 413 -8.89 -5.18 -0.44
N LEU A 414 -8.64 -6.19 0.38
CA LEU A 414 -7.50 -6.21 1.30
C LEU A 414 -6.41 -7.06 0.66
N ALA A 415 -5.17 -6.57 0.75
CA ALA A 415 -3.99 -7.30 0.32
C ALA A 415 -2.99 -7.35 1.46
N ILE A 416 -2.33 -8.49 1.64
CA ILE A 416 -1.24 -8.65 2.59
C ILE A 416 -0.02 -9.15 1.83
N TYR A 417 1.11 -8.48 2.03
CA TYR A 417 2.34 -8.71 1.29
C TYR A 417 3.48 -9.13 2.21
N SER A 418 4.34 -9.99 1.69
CA SER A 418 5.64 -10.28 2.26
C SER A 418 6.55 -9.09 1.98
N THR A 419 6.99 -8.40 3.01
CA THR A 419 7.90 -7.24 2.84
C THR A 419 9.36 -7.62 2.87
N ARG A 420 9.66 -8.87 3.23
CA ARG A 420 11.01 -9.39 3.26
C ARG A 420 11.13 -10.83 2.83
N GLY A 421 12.36 -11.29 2.82
CA GLY A 421 12.76 -12.63 2.54
C GLY A 421 12.89 -13.42 3.80
N ARG A 422 12.94 -14.71 3.57
CA ARG A 422 13.24 -15.65 4.61
C ARG A 422 14.74 -15.67 4.80
N SER A 423 15.17 -15.45 6.03
CA SER A 423 16.54 -15.71 6.42
C SER A 423 16.85 -17.19 6.23
N ARG A 424 18.13 -17.53 6.02
CA ARG A 424 18.57 -18.92 5.92
C ARG A 424 18.12 -19.79 7.11
N PRO A 425 18.22 -19.34 8.37
CA PRO A 425 17.69 -20.10 9.50
C PRO A 425 16.18 -20.36 9.43
N GLU A 426 15.37 -19.40 8.96
CA GLU A 426 13.92 -19.61 8.77
C GLU A 426 13.65 -20.65 7.67
N GLN A 427 14.41 -20.63 6.58
CA GLN A 427 14.28 -21.62 5.50
C GLN A 427 14.67 -23.02 5.97
N GLU A 428 15.78 -23.15 6.69
CA GLU A 428 16.25 -24.40 7.29
C GLU A 428 15.21 -24.93 8.29
N ALA A 429 14.66 -24.08 9.15
CA ALA A 429 13.61 -24.46 10.10
C ALA A 429 12.33 -24.97 9.41
N ASP A 430 11.92 -24.36 8.30
CA ASP A 430 10.77 -24.85 7.52
C ASP A 430 11.07 -26.18 6.86
N GLN A 431 12.28 -26.34 6.31
CA GLN A 431 12.69 -27.60 5.71
C GLN A 431 12.73 -28.73 6.75
N GLU A 432 13.26 -28.46 7.94
CA GLU A 432 13.33 -29.42 9.06
C GLU A 432 11.94 -29.78 9.59
N SER A 433 11.05 -28.81 9.72
CA SER A 433 9.66 -29.03 10.17
C SER A 433 8.75 -29.58 9.08
N GLY A 434 9.18 -29.54 7.82
CA GLY A 434 8.31 -29.77 6.66
C GLY A 434 7.24 -28.69 6.48
N ALA A 435 7.37 -27.54 7.17
CA ALA A 435 6.49 -26.40 6.98
C ALA A 435 6.66 -25.86 5.56
N ARG A 436 5.54 -25.40 4.99
CA ARG A 436 5.53 -24.79 3.67
C ARG A 436 6.00 -23.35 3.79
N PRO A 437 6.75 -22.84 2.80
CA PRO A 437 7.15 -21.46 2.82
C PRO A 437 5.89 -20.56 2.88
N PRO A 438 5.94 -19.48 3.68
CA PRO A 438 4.88 -18.46 3.70
C PRO A 438 4.65 -17.87 2.30
N TRP A 439 3.44 -17.37 2.09
CA TRP A 439 3.02 -16.70 0.88
C TRP A 439 3.81 -15.42 0.63
N ALA A 440 4.01 -15.09 -0.65
CA ALA A 440 4.51 -13.78 -1.05
C ALA A 440 3.42 -12.71 -0.88
N TYR A 441 2.16 -13.08 -1.10
CA TYR A 441 1.01 -12.20 -0.94
C TYR A 441 -0.29 -12.99 -0.76
N HIS A 442 -1.33 -12.32 -0.26
CA HIS A 442 -2.71 -12.81 -0.28
C HIS A 442 -3.71 -11.66 -0.47
N PHE A 443 -4.80 -11.92 -1.18
CA PHE A 443 -5.84 -10.93 -1.52
C PHE A 443 -7.22 -11.44 -1.14
N ALA A 444 -8.08 -10.51 -0.73
CA ALA A 444 -9.45 -10.77 -0.35
C ALA A 444 -10.36 -9.62 -0.80
N GLY A 445 -11.34 -9.91 -1.65
CA GLY A 445 -12.28 -8.89 -2.12
C GLY A 445 -13.39 -8.63 -1.10
N VAL A 446 -13.62 -7.38 -0.72
CA VAL A 446 -14.67 -7.02 0.26
C VAL A 446 -16.02 -6.93 -0.43
N VAL A 447 -16.96 -7.77 0.01
CA VAL A 447 -18.30 -7.92 -0.59
C VAL A 447 -19.41 -7.33 0.26
N LEU A 448 -19.17 -7.12 1.55
CA LEU A 448 -20.16 -6.61 2.50
C LEU A 448 -19.47 -5.97 3.71
N LYS A 449 -20.08 -4.93 4.30
CA LYS A 449 -19.68 -4.36 5.59
C LYS A 449 -20.87 -4.27 6.53
N ASP A 450 -20.61 -4.41 7.82
CA ASP A 450 -21.56 -4.17 8.90
C ASP A 450 -20.85 -3.37 10.01
N GLY A 451 -21.02 -2.05 9.98
CA GLY A 451 -20.23 -1.15 10.81
C GLY A 451 -18.74 -1.22 10.47
N LYS A 452 -17.92 -1.68 11.43
CA LYS A 452 -16.47 -1.87 11.25
C LYS A 452 -16.11 -3.27 10.76
N ASP A 453 -17.06 -4.20 10.78
CA ASP A 453 -16.82 -5.57 10.34
C ASP A 453 -16.93 -5.64 8.82
N VAL A 454 -16.03 -6.39 8.19
CA VAL A 454 -15.96 -6.58 6.74
C VAL A 454 -16.06 -8.07 6.42
N VAL A 455 -16.89 -8.40 5.44
CA VAL A 455 -16.93 -9.73 4.85
C VAL A 455 -16.15 -9.72 3.56
N THR A 456 -15.18 -10.61 3.45
CA THR A 456 -14.42 -10.85 2.23
C THR A 456 -14.89 -12.10 1.51
N LEU A 457 -14.64 -12.14 0.20
CA LEU A 457 -14.70 -13.33 -0.62
C LEU A 457 -13.27 -13.72 -0.99
N GLU A 458 -12.87 -14.93 -0.60
CA GLU A 458 -11.48 -15.40 -0.70
C GLU A 458 -11.38 -16.71 -1.49
N ASN A 459 -10.23 -16.92 -2.15
CA ASN A 459 -9.89 -18.19 -2.77
C ASN A 459 -9.35 -19.18 -1.73
N TYR A 460 -9.79 -20.43 -1.83
CA TYR A 460 -9.25 -21.53 -1.05
C TYR A 460 -8.13 -22.25 -1.82
N ASN A 461 -7.00 -21.58 -2.00
CA ASN A 461 -5.89 -22.14 -2.77
C ASN A 461 -5.15 -23.23 -1.95
N ARG A 462 -5.55 -24.49 -2.12
CA ARG A 462 -4.81 -25.67 -1.61
C ARG A 462 -4.19 -26.46 -2.75
N ARG A 463 -2.97 -26.10 -3.15
CA ARG A 463 -2.18 -26.85 -4.14
C ARG A 463 -2.15 -28.36 -3.84
N GLY A 464 -2.32 -29.17 -4.89
CA GLY A 464 -2.23 -30.64 -4.83
C GLY A 464 -3.51 -31.39 -4.41
N LYS A 465 -4.60 -30.69 -4.07
CA LYS A 465 -5.91 -31.33 -3.83
C LYS A 465 -6.85 -31.12 -5.03
N PRO A 466 -7.48 -32.18 -5.56
CA PRO A 466 -8.48 -32.05 -6.62
C PRO A 466 -9.56 -31.03 -6.26
N GLY A 467 -9.75 -30.02 -7.12
CA GLY A 467 -10.78 -28.98 -6.94
C GLY A 467 -10.45 -27.89 -5.92
N ALA A 468 -9.22 -27.80 -5.41
CA ALA A 468 -8.86 -26.76 -4.45
C ALA A 468 -8.96 -25.34 -5.04
N ASN A 469 -8.38 -25.11 -6.23
CA ASN A 469 -8.45 -23.81 -6.92
C ASN A 469 -9.87 -23.42 -7.40
N ARG A 470 -10.88 -24.26 -7.13
CA ARG A 470 -12.29 -24.00 -7.45
C ARG A 470 -13.13 -23.64 -6.22
N LYS A 471 -12.52 -23.56 -5.05
CA LYS A 471 -13.23 -23.30 -3.80
C LYS A 471 -13.01 -21.86 -3.36
N TRP A 472 -14.11 -21.19 -2.99
CA TRP A 472 -14.13 -19.89 -2.32
C TRP A 472 -14.79 -20.08 -0.97
N TYR A 473 -14.55 -19.14 -0.08
CA TYR A 473 -15.28 -19.00 1.17
C TYR A 473 -15.52 -17.52 1.49
N PHE A 474 -16.46 -17.28 2.39
CA PHE A 474 -16.60 -15.99 3.05
C PHE A 474 -15.76 -15.98 4.33
N ALA A 475 -15.07 -14.87 4.60
CA ALA A 475 -14.47 -14.63 5.90
C ALA A 475 -14.97 -13.30 6.45
N LEU A 476 -15.08 -13.24 7.77
CA LEU A 476 -15.49 -12.04 8.50
C LEU A 476 -14.29 -11.53 9.30
N TYR A 477 -13.96 -10.27 9.11
CA TYR A 477 -12.92 -9.56 9.84
C TYR A 477 -13.52 -8.33 10.51
N GLY A 478 -12.90 -7.89 11.60
CA GLY A 478 -13.39 -6.77 12.40
C GLY A 478 -12.40 -6.35 13.47
N PRO A 479 -12.83 -5.48 14.40
CA PRO A 479 -11.96 -5.00 15.49
C PRO A 479 -11.41 -6.11 16.39
N GLU A 480 -12.12 -7.25 16.50
CA GLU A 480 -11.70 -8.41 17.31
C GLU A 480 -10.75 -9.35 16.57
N ARG A 481 -10.76 -9.32 15.23
CA ARG A 481 -9.90 -10.15 14.38
C ARG A 481 -9.74 -9.46 13.03
N THR A 482 -8.62 -8.77 12.85
CA THR A 482 -8.36 -8.07 11.59
C THR A 482 -7.86 -9.03 10.50
N PHE A 483 -7.96 -8.62 9.24
CA PHE A 483 -7.36 -9.38 8.13
C PHE A 483 -5.84 -9.53 8.30
N HIS A 484 -5.18 -8.47 8.78
CA HIS A 484 -3.75 -8.51 9.09
C HIS A 484 -3.45 -9.57 10.15
N GLU A 485 -4.15 -9.57 11.28
CA GLU A 485 -3.93 -10.55 12.34
C GLU A 485 -4.14 -12.00 11.86
N ALA A 486 -5.17 -12.23 11.06
CA ALA A 486 -5.50 -13.55 10.53
C ALA A 486 -4.43 -14.10 9.56
N HIS A 487 -3.71 -13.23 8.85
CA HIS A 487 -2.78 -13.63 7.79
C HIS A 487 -1.32 -13.21 8.03
N ARG A 488 -1.00 -12.45 9.08
CA ARG A 488 0.38 -11.95 9.30
C ARG A 488 1.42 -13.05 9.48
N GLN A 489 1.00 -14.24 9.91
CA GLN A 489 1.86 -15.41 10.04
C GLN A 489 1.97 -16.21 8.73
N THR A 490 1.11 -15.95 7.75
CA THR A 490 1.13 -16.65 6.45
C THR A 490 2.02 -15.94 5.43
N VAL A 491 2.51 -14.73 5.71
CA VAL A 491 3.47 -13.99 4.87
C VAL A 491 4.69 -13.55 5.71
N THR A 492 5.84 -13.30 5.07
CA THR A 492 7.06 -12.92 5.81
C THR A 492 7.17 -11.40 5.99
N GLY A 493 7.17 -10.92 7.23
CA GLY A 493 7.21 -9.48 7.53
C GLY A 493 5.96 -8.76 7.01
N ALA A 494 4.79 -9.27 7.35
CA ALA A 494 3.51 -8.84 6.82
C ALA A 494 3.28 -7.32 6.75
N LEU A 495 2.76 -6.85 5.63
CA LEU A 495 2.16 -5.54 5.47
C LEU A 495 0.77 -5.70 4.84
N THR A 496 -0.26 -5.17 5.50
CA THR A 496 -1.61 -5.17 4.93
C THR A 496 -2.00 -3.79 4.40
N LEU A 497 -2.58 -3.77 3.20
CA LEU A 497 -3.01 -2.58 2.48
C LEU A 497 -4.46 -2.75 2.00
N ALA A 498 -5.21 -1.66 1.91
CA ALA A 498 -6.46 -1.61 1.14
C ALA A 498 -6.14 -1.31 -0.33
N MET A 499 -6.82 -2.01 -1.24
CA MET A 499 -6.54 -1.98 -2.68
C MET A 499 -7.81 -1.68 -3.49
N ARG A 500 -7.64 -1.00 -4.63
CA ARG A 500 -8.71 -0.72 -5.59
C ARG A 500 -8.30 -1.05 -7.03
#